data_AF-A0A935CBF6-F1
#
_entry.id   AF-A0A935CBF6-F1
#
_cell.length_a   1.000
_cell.length_b   1.000
_cell.length_c   1.000
_cell.angle_alpha   90.00
_cell.angle_beta   90.00
_cell.angle_gamma   90.00
#
_symmetry.space_group_name_H-M   'P 1'
#
loop_
_entity.id
_entity.type
_entity.pdbx_description
1 polymer ?
#
loop_
_entity_poly.entity_id
_entity_poly.type
_entity_poly.pdbx_seq_one_letter_code
_entity_poly.pdbx_strand_id
1 'polypeptide(L)'
;MNFKRIAAILLLAVTACTAIGGVTPRKPMTEYELLQRIPTERLRVLIGDSRPDAQGFIGTNHRAGQWIEAGTQRGSCRTVIYGVVTGDLAAADDAWRGIEVTFTHQRADGGFEANDRPNGASAKPFGAAVETAFFFLQELGRAILVIRQSPHEKHFHARIVALEPKIRRAMAFVASGYDTIIANSTHAVNRIIIAAKAFGLCGLALHDDQLVTTARRLIAHALTRRDQEGVFIEKGGRDSSYNAVSILFGQTLALHLPLPDFEAALPKAVAWQLTTIRANGEVDVSGNTRTGVGKEKSYFGDPKNVNYGEIVQALTLYGLVNHDKATLATADRVYAFWRERVAATK
;
A
#
# COMPACT_ATOMS: atom_id res chain seq x y z
N MET A 1 -26.24 30.87 67.35
CA MET A 1 -26.18 31.26 65.93
C MET A 1 -25.58 30.08 65.16
N ASN A 2 -26.38 29.45 64.29
CA ASN A 2 -26.25 28.04 63.91
C ASN A 2 -25.27 27.80 62.76
N PHE A 3 -24.34 26.86 62.94
CA PHE A 3 -23.29 26.38 62.02
C PHE A 3 -23.79 25.80 60.66
N LYS A 4 -25.11 25.82 60.40
CA LYS A 4 -25.72 25.23 59.20
C LYS A 4 -25.76 26.16 57.97
N ARG A 5 -25.31 27.41 58.07
CA ARG A 5 -25.34 28.38 56.93
C ARG A 5 -24.01 28.57 56.20
N ILE A 6 -22.90 28.02 56.69
CA ILE A 6 -21.59 28.15 56.04
C ILE A 6 -21.34 27.01 55.03
N ALA A 7 -22.00 25.86 55.19
CA ALA A 7 -21.85 24.73 54.26
C ALA A 7 -22.55 24.93 52.90
N ALA A 8 -23.47 25.90 52.77
CA ALA A 8 -24.24 26.11 51.54
C ALA A 8 -23.56 27.04 50.52
N ILE A 9 -22.52 27.78 50.91
CA ILE A 9 -21.82 28.73 50.01
C ILE A 9 -20.56 28.10 49.39
N LEU A 10 -20.01 27.05 50.01
CA LEU A 10 -18.86 26.30 49.46
C LEU A 10 -19.24 25.18 48.45
N LEU A 11 -20.54 24.89 48.29
CA LEU A 11 -21.02 23.90 47.32
C LEU A 11 -21.56 24.51 46.00
N LEU A 12 -21.50 25.84 45.86
CA LEU A 12 -21.98 26.58 44.68
C LEU A 12 -20.86 27.33 43.92
N ALA A 13 -19.59 27.09 44.27
CA ALA A 13 -18.43 27.73 43.64
C ALA A 13 -17.35 26.74 43.16
N VAL A 14 -17.69 25.45 42.96
CA VAL A 14 -16.82 24.44 42.31
C VAL A 14 -17.55 23.73 41.16
N THR A 15 -18.60 24.34 40.63
CA THR A 15 -19.29 23.90 39.40
C THR A 15 -19.24 24.98 38.32
N ALA A 16 -18.11 25.68 38.23
CA ALA A 16 -17.76 26.51 37.09
C ALA A 16 -16.29 26.22 36.72
N CYS A 17 -16.07 25.93 35.43
CA CYS A 17 -14.77 25.73 34.78
C CYS A 17 -14.15 24.31 34.81
N THR A 18 -14.93 23.29 34.44
CA THR A 18 -14.41 22.21 33.58
C THR A 18 -15.27 22.05 32.34
N ALA A 19 -15.55 23.16 31.66
CA ALA A 19 -15.71 23.12 30.21
C ALA A 19 -14.31 22.87 29.61
N ILE A 20 -13.77 21.68 29.83
CA ILE A 20 -12.77 21.12 28.93
C ILE A 20 -13.54 21.06 27.62
N GLY A 21 -13.24 21.99 26.71
CA GLY A 21 -13.75 21.95 25.36
C GLY A 21 -13.57 20.52 24.89
N GLY A 22 -14.68 19.81 24.78
CA GLY A 22 -14.70 18.49 24.21
C GLY A 22 -14.23 18.68 22.79
N VAL A 23 -12.92 18.59 22.57
CA VAL A 23 -12.34 18.37 21.26
C VAL A 23 -12.98 17.07 20.85
N THR A 24 -14.09 17.18 20.12
CA THR A 24 -14.74 16.02 19.51
C THR A 24 -13.60 15.32 18.79
N PRO A 25 -13.24 14.07 19.17
CA PRO A 25 -12.12 13.39 18.55
C PRO A 25 -12.39 13.43 17.06
N ARG A 26 -11.55 14.16 16.31
CA ARG A 26 -11.74 14.30 14.88
C ARG A 26 -11.74 12.88 14.34
N LYS A 27 -12.82 12.48 13.67
CA LYS A 27 -12.90 11.18 13.01
C LYS A 27 -11.60 11.00 12.22
N PRO A 28 -10.85 9.90 12.42
CA PRO A 28 -9.67 9.63 11.63
C PRO A 28 -10.01 9.73 10.14
N MET A 29 -9.17 10.43 9.39
CA MET A 29 -9.38 10.63 7.96
C MET A 29 -9.32 9.28 7.25
N THR A 30 -10.30 9.00 6.39
CA THR A 30 -10.28 7.76 5.60
C THR A 30 -9.22 7.83 4.50
N GLU A 31 -8.81 6.69 3.94
CA GLU A 31 -7.90 6.71 2.79
C GLU A 31 -8.55 7.42 1.59
N TYR A 32 -9.85 7.21 1.35
CA TYR A 32 -10.58 7.93 0.31
C TYR A 32 -10.46 9.45 0.47
N GLU A 33 -10.76 9.98 1.67
CA GLU A 33 -10.65 11.43 1.97
C GLU A 33 -9.20 11.94 1.85
N LEU A 34 -8.22 11.13 2.23
CA LEU A 34 -6.81 11.46 2.13
C LEU A 34 -6.36 11.59 0.67
N LEU A 35 -6.74 10.63 -0.17
CA LEU A 35 -6.39 10.62 -1.60
C LEU A 35 -7.06 11.78 -2.35
N GLN A 36 -8.27 12.20 -1.95
CA GLN A 36 -8.92 13.39 -2.51
C GLN A 36 -8.15 14.70 -2.28
N ARG A 37 -7.21 14.74 -1.32
CA ARG A 37 -6.35 15.92 -1.08
C ARG A 37 -5.19 16.02 -2.06
N ILE A 38 -4.91 14.96 -2.80
CA ILE A 38 -3.87 14.95 -3.83
C ILE A 38 -4.50 15.51 -5.12
N PRO A 39 -3.90 16.52 -5.78
CA PRO A 39 -4.42 17.02 -7.04
C PRO A 39 -4.66 15.90 -8.06
N THR A 40 -5.82 15.88 -8.71
CA THR A 40 -6.27 14.78 -9.59
C THR A 40 -5.21 14.33 -10.58
N GLU A 41 -4.54 15.27 -11.25
CA GLU A 41 -3.50 14.95 -12.23
C GLU A 41 -2.27 14.30 -11.59
N ARG A 42 -1.86 14.77 -10.41
CA ARG A 42 -0.78 14.12 -9.65
C ARG A 42 -1.20 12.74 -9.18
N LEU A 43 -2.43 12.58 -8.70
CA LEU A 43 -2.96 11.29 -8.27
C LEU A 43 -2.95 10.28 -9.44
N ARG A 44 -3.39 10.69 -10.63
CA ARG A 44 -3.35 9.89 -11.86
C ARG A 44 -1.95 9.36 -12.12
N VAL A 45 -0.94 10.21 -12.02
CA VAL A 45 0.46 9.85 -12.27
C VAL A 45 1.01 8.92 -11.19
N LEU A 46 0.65 9.14 -9.94
CA LEU A 46 1.12 8.32 -8.81
C LEU A 46 0.50 6.92 -8.81
N ILE A 47 -0.80 6.83 -9.06
CA ILE A 47 -1.52 5.56 -9.09
C ILE A 47 -1.26 4.79 -10.39
N GLY A 48 -1.11 5.52 -11.49
CA GLY A 48 -1.10 5.01 -12.85
C GLY A 48 -2.46 5.13 -13.53
N ASP A 49 -2.45 5.26 -14.85
CA ASP A 49 -3.63 5.33 -15.72
C ASP A 49 -3.67 4.15 -16.70
N SER A 50 -2.89 3.11 -16.43
CA SER A 50 -2.85 1.91 -17.26
C SER A 50 -4.24 1.28 -17.29
N ARG A 51 -4.75 1.10 -18.52
CA ARG A 51 -6.02 0.46 -18.79
C ARG A 51 -5.79 -0.99 -19.19
N PRO A 52 -6.69 -1.92 -18.79
CA PRO A 52 -6.63 -3.27 -19.31
C PRO A 52 -6.80 -3.26 -20.83
N ASP A 53 -6.06 -4.10 -21.55
CA ASP A 53 -6.21 -4.26 -22.99
C ASP A 53 -7.51 -5.03 -23.36
N ALA A 54 -7.66 -5.42 -24.62
CA ALA A 54 -8.81 -6.18 -25.09
C ALA A 54 -8.97 -7.53 -24.37
N GLN A 55 -7.87 -8.13 -23.91
CA GLN A 55 -7.85 -9.37 -23.13
C GLN A 55 -8.03 -9.12 -21.62
N GLY A 56 -8.10 -7.85 -21.20
CA GLY A 56 -8.14 -7.44 -19.80
C GLY A 56 -6.78 -7.55 -19.10
N PHE A 57 -5.68 -7.65 -19.84
CA PHE A 57 -4.35 -7.66 -19.27
C PHE A 57 -3.80 -6.25 -19.05
N ILE A 58 -3.02 -6.11 -17.99
CA ILE A 58 -2.29 -4.88 -17.65
C ILE A 58 -0.85 -5.23 -17.25
N GLY A 59 0.01 -4.21 -17.12
CA GLY A 59 1.36 -4.38 -16.61
C GLY A 59 2.18 -5.39 -17.43
N THR A 60 2.79 -6.35 -16.75
CA THR A 60 3.63 -7.35 -17.44
C THR A 60 2.82 -8.35 -18.25
N ASN A 61 1.60 -8.72 -17.83
CA ASN A 61 0.74 -9.58 -18.65
C ASN A 61 0.45 -8.91 -20.01
N HIS A 62 0.11 -7.62 -19.98
CA HIS A 62 -0.07 -6.82 -21.20
C HIS A 62 1.21 -6.75 -22.04
N ARG A 63 2.34 -6.36 -21.44
CA ARG A 63 3.63 -6.27 -22.16
C ARG A 63 4.07 -7.60 -22.77
N ALA A 64 3.72 -8.73 -22.12
CA ALA A 64 4.02 -10.07 -22.62
C ALA A 64 3.01 -10.58 -23.65
N GLY A 65 1.85 -9.94 -23.80
CA GLY A 65 0.75 -10.39 -24.66
C GLY A 65 0.09 -11.70 -24.19
N GLN A 66 0.32 -12.12 -22.95
CA GLN A 66 -0.18 -13.37 -22.38
C GLN A 66 -0.26 -13.30 -20.87
N TRP A 67 -1.08 -14.18 -20.28
CA TRP A 67 -1.11 -14.37 -18.84
C TRP A 67 0.23 -14.89 -18.33
N ILE A 68 0.87 -14.18 -17.41
CA ILE A 68 2.08 -14.62 -16.70
C ILE A 68 1.74 -14.98 -15.26
N GLU A 69 1.15 -14.05 -14.52
CA GLU A 69 0.82 -14.22 -13.10
C GLU A 69 -0.13 -13.11 -12.60
N ALA A 70 -0.85 -13.39 -11.51
CA ALA A 70 -1.81 -12.46 -10.91
C ALA A 70 -1.16 -11.16 -10.40
N GLY A 71 0.04 -11.24 -9.82
CA GLY A 71 0.71 -10.09 -9.19
C GLY A 71 0.94 -8.91 -10.12
N THR A 72 0.99 -9.15 -11.43
CA THR A 72 1.18 -8.11 -12.46
C THR A 72 -0.11 -7.36 -12.80
N GLN A 73 -1.27 -7.90 -12.44
CA GLN A 73 -2.59 -7.28 -12.64
C GLN A 73 -2.94 -6.24 -11.57
N ARG A 74 -2.13 -6.08 -10.53
CA ARG A 74 -2.40 -5.14 -9.41
C ARG A 74 -2.60 -3.68 -9.85
N GLY A 75 -2.10 -3.32 -11.05
CA GLY A 75 -2.34 -2.01 -11.66
C GLY A 75 -3.83 -1.73 -11.87
N SER A 76 -4.64 -2.73 -12.19
CA SER A 76 -6.09 -2.57 -12.34
C SER A 76 -6.75 -2.11 -11.04
N CYS A 77 -6.39 -2.72 -9.91
CA CYS A 77 -6.90 -2.31 -8.59
C CYS A 77 -6.52 -0.85 -8.26
N ARG A 78 -5.32 -0.43 -8.64
CA ARG A 78 -4.85 0.96 -8.49
C ARG A 78 -5.71 1.91 -9.34
N THR A 79 -5.91 1.62 -10.62
CA THR A 79 -6.75 2.45 -11.51
C THR A 79 -8.20 2.53 -11.04
N VAL A 80 -8.76 1.47 -10.45
CA VAL A 80 -10.07 1.51 -9.78
C VAL A 80 -10.09 2.53 -8.64
N ILE A 81 -9.06 2.54 -7.78
CA ILE A 81 -8.93 3.55 -6.70
C ILE A 81 -8.92 4.97 -7.29
N TYR A 82 -8.16 5.20 -8.36
CA TYR A 82 -8.12 6.51 -9.03
C TYR A 82 -9.51 6.95 -9.51
N GLY A 83 -10.20 6.10 -10.29
CA GLY A 83 -11.52 6.44 -10.83
C GLY A 83 -12.55 6.69 -9.73
N VAL A 84 -12.52 5.89 -8.65
CA VAL A 84 -13.40 6.08 -7.49
C VAL A 84 -13.11 7.39 -6.76
N VAL A 85 -11.84 7.73 -6.51
CA VAL A 85 -11.46 8.96 -5.80
C VAL A 85 -11.79 10.23 -6.60
N THR A 86 -11.71 10.14 -7.92
CA THR A 86 -11.92 11.28 -8.84
C THR A 86 -13.33 11.39 -9.40
N GLY A 87 -14.18 10.39 -9.16
CA GLY A 87 -15.53 10.31 -9.71
C GLY A 87 -15.59 9.85 -11.18
N ASP A 88 -14.46 9.47 -11.79
CA ASP A 88 -14.40 8.86 -13.12
C ASP A 88 -14.76 7.37 -13.04
N LEU A 89 -16.07 7.10 -12.91
CA LEU A 89 -16.59 5.73 -12.80
C LEU A 89 -16.40 4.92 -14.08
N ALA A 90 -16.34 5.57 -15.24
CA ALA A 90 -16.07 4.88 -16.50
C ALA A 90 -14.64 4.30 -16.52
N ALA A 91 -13.64 5.07 -16.08
CA ALA A 91 -12.29 4.57 -15.91
C ALA A 91 -12.19 3.47 -14.85
N ALA A 92 -12.93 3.61 -13.74
CA ALA A 92 -12.98 2.58 -12.70
C ALA A 92 -13.61 1.28 -13.21
N ASP A 93 -14.69 1.35 -14.01
CA ASP A 93 -15.34 0.18 -14.61
C ASP A 93 -14.46 -0.51 -15.64
N ASP A 94 -13.78 0.24 -16.51
CA ASP A 94 -12.82 -0.35 -17.46
C ASP A 94 -11.65 -1.03 -16.73
N ALA A 95 -11.12 -0.39 -15.69
CA ALA A 95 -10.07 -0.98 -14.86
C ALA A 95 -10.53 -2.25 -14.12
N TRP A 96 -11.80 -2.31 -13.70
CA TRP A 96 -12.37 -3.47 -13.03
C TRP A 96 -12.30 -4.75 -13.87
N ARG A 97 -12.34 -4.65 -15.21
CA ARG A 97 -12.19 -5.81 -16.11
C ARG A 97 -10.90 -6.59 -15.85
N GLY A 98 -9.81 -5.92 -15.49
CA GLY A 98 -8.56 -6.61 -15.16
C GLY A 98 -8.61 -7.40 -13.85
N ILE A 99 -9.46 -6.99 -12.90
CA ILE A 99 -9.75 -7.76 -11.67
C ILE A 99 -10.56 -9.01 -12.04
N GLU A 100 -11.58 -8.88 -12.88
CA GLU A 100 -12.40 -9.99 -13.33
C GLU A 100 -11.58 -11.04 -14.07
N VAL A 101 -10.75 -10.63 -15.03
CA VAL A 101 -9.81 -11.49 -15.75
C VAL A 101 -8.80 -12.15 -14.79
N THR A 102 -8.33 -11.44 -13.76
CA THR A 102 -7.46 -12.09 -12.76
C THR A 102 -8.15 -13.28 -12.10
N PHE A 103 -9.44 -13.17 -11.80
CA PHE A 103 -10.22 -14.25 -11.19
C PHE A 103 -10.71 -15.31 -12.17
N THR A 104 -10.60 -15.14 -13.49
CA THR A 104 -10.78 -16.25 -14.45
C THR A 104 -9.59 -17.21 -14.42
N HIS A 105 -8.42 -16.74 -13.99
CA HIS A 105 -7.20 -17.54 -13.78
C HIS A 105 -7.06 -18.08 -12.36
N GLN A 106 -8.10 -17.97 -11.52
CA GLN A 106 -8.09 -18.60 -10.19
C GLN A 106 -8.30 -20.11 -10.34
N ARG A 107 -7.40 -20.88 -9.75
CA ARG A 107 -7.43 -22.34 -9.69
C ARG A 107 -8.34 -22.85 -8.58
N ALA A 108 -8.65 -24.15 -8.60
CA ALA A 108 -9.50 -24.80 -7.60
C ALA A 108 -8.92 -24.74 -6.17
N ASP A 109 -7.59 -24.74 -6.02
CA ASP A 109 -6.89 -24.61 -4.74
C ASP A 109 -6.90 -23.18 -4.17
N GLY A 110 -7.50 -22.23 -4.89
CA GLY A 110 -7.56 -20.81 -4.54
C GLY A 110 -6.38 -20.00 -5.05
N GLY A 111 -5.28 -20.64 -5.47
CA GLY A 111 -4.15 -19.98 -6.10
C GLY A 111 -4.49 -19.48 -7.51
N PHE A 112 -3.52 -18.86 -8.17
CA PHE A 112 -3.68 -18.38 -9.55
C PHE A 112 -2.78 -19.16 -10.49
N GLU A 113 -3.21 -19.32 -11.74
CA GLU A 113 -2.35 -19.84 -12.80
C GLU A 113 -1.08 -19.00 -12.91
N ALA A 114 0.03 -19.66 -13.20
CA ALA A 114 1.34 -19.04 -13.32
C ALA A 114 2.10 -19.67 -14.49
N ASN A 115 2.65 -18.83 -15.34
CA ASN A 115 3.46 -19.22 -16.50
C ASN A 115 4.91 -18.81 -16.32
N ASP A 116 5.76 -19.32 -17.21
CA ASP A 116 7.18 -18.97 -17.19
C ASP A 116 7.35 -17.53 -17.67
N ARG A 117 8.19 -16.79 -16.95
CA ARG A 117 8.46 -15.38 -17.23
C ARG A 117 9.43 -15.26 -18.40
N PRO A 118 9.44 -14.14 -19.14
CA PRO A 118 10.34 -13.96 -20.28
C PRO A 118 11.84 -14.10 -19.96
N ASN A 119 12.25 -13.93 -18.70
CA ASN A 119 13.62 -14.13 -18.24
C ASN A 119 13.94 -15.58 -17.80
N GLY A 120 13.04 -16.54 -18.05
CA GLY A 120 13.21 -17.95 -17.68
C GLY A 120 12.90 -18.29 -16.22
N ALA A 121 12.63 -17.30 -15.36
CA ALA A 121 12.15 -17.58 -14.01
C ALA A 121 10.67 -18.00 -14.03
N SER A 122 10.20 -18.73 -13.02
CA SER A 122 8.81 -19.19 -12.96
C SER A 122 8.13 -18.81 -11.66
N ALA A 123 6.84 -18.48 -11.74
CA ALA A 123 5.95 -18.29 -10.59
C ALA A 123 5.16 -19.56 -10.23
N LYS A 124 5.41 -20.68 -10.92
CA LYS A 124 4.76 -21.98 -10.66
C LYS A 124 5.09 -22.59 -9.28
N PRO A 125 6.34 -22.53 -8.78
CA PRO A 125 6.65 -23.10 -7.45
C PRO A 125 5.77 -22.50 -6.37
N PHE A 126 5.32 -23.32 -5.41
CA PHE A 126 4.29 -22.95 -4.43
C PHE A 126 4.56 -21.61 -3.73
N GLY A 127 5.76 -21.40 -3.18
CA GLY A 127 6.10 -20.13 -2.51
C GLY A 127 6.11 -18.92 -3.45
N ALA A 128 6.47 -19.11 -4.72
CA ALA A 128 6.41 -18.05 -5.73
C ALA A 128 4.95 -17.76 -6.14
N ALA A 129 4.11 -18.79 -6.26
CA ALA A 129 2.68 -18.65 -6.54
C ALA A 129 1.99 -17.87 -5.41
N VAL A 130 2.31 -18.16 -4.14
CA VAL A 130 1.84 -17.41 -2.96
C VAL A 130 2.26 -15.94 -3.04
N GLU A 131 3.51 -15.66 -3.40
CA GLU A 131 4.00 -14.28 -3.58
C GLU A 131 3.20 -13.50 -4.63
N THR A 132 3.02 -14.08 -5.81
CA THR A 132 2.27 -13.41 -6.87
C THR A 132 0.81 -13.18 -6.49
N ALA A 133 0.20 -14.10 -5.74
CA ALA A 133 -1.17 -13.94 -5.24
C ALA A 133 -1.27 -12.76 -4.26
N PHE A 134 -0.39 -12.68 -3.25
CA PHE A 134 -0.47 -11.58 -2.29
C PHE A 134 -0.09 -10.22 -2.91
N PHE A 135 0.74 -10.18 -3.96
CA PHE A 135 1.02 -8.95 -4.72
C PHE A 135 -0.21 -8.36 -5.40
N PHE A 136 -1.14 -9.20 -5.85
CA PHE A 136 -2.43 -8.77 -6.38
C PHE A 136 -3.42 -8.41 -5.27
N LEU A 137 -3.61 -9.34 -4.32
CA LEU A 137 -4.62 -9.23 -3.27
C LEU A 137 -4.43 -8.00 -2.36
N GLN A 138 -3.19 -7.56 -2.13
CA GLN A 138 -2.89 -6.34 -1.38
C GLN A 138 -3.47 -5.07 -2.00
N GLU A 139 -3.50 -4.92 -3.33
CA GLU A 139 -4.18 -3.77 -3.95
C GLU A 139 -5.67 -4.02 -4.11
N LEU A 140 -6.11 -5.27 -4.30
CA LEU A 140 -7.55 -5.58 -4.36
C LEU A 140 -8.24 -5.26 -3.03
N GLY A 141 -7.68 -5.70 -1.91
CA GLY A 141 -8.18 -5.38 -0.57
C GLY A 141 -8.22 -3.87 -0.34
N ARG A 142 -7.17 -3.15 -0.76
CA ARG A 142 -7.14 -1.67 -0.73
C ARG A 142 -8.27 -1.06 -1.55
N ALA A 143 -8.45 -1.49 -2.80
CA ALA A 143 -9.48 -0.97 -3.70
C ALA A 143 -10.89 -1.16 -3.12
N ILE A 144 -11.19 -2.35 -2.58
CA ILE A 144 -12.48 -2.65 -1.95
C ILE A 144 -12.74 -1.71 -0.76
N LEU A 145 -11.74 -1.51 0.10
CA LEU A 145 -11.88 -0.64 1.27
C LEU A 145 -12.05 0.83 0.87
N VAL A 146 -11.31 1.32 -0.11
CA VAL A 146 -11.49 2.68 -0.65
C VAL A 146 -12.88 2.85 -1.27
N ILE A 147 -13.36 1.89 -2.05
CA ILE A 147 -14.73 1.90 -2.59
C ILE A 147 -15.75 2.01 -1.47
N ARG A 148 -15.62 1.19 -0.41
CA ARG A 148 -16.55 1.20 0.73
C ARG A 148 -16.50 2.51 1.54
N GLN A 149 -15.40 3.24 1.49
CA GLN A 149 -15.26 4.57 2.09
C GLN A 149 -15.83 5.69 1.20
N SER A 150 -16.08 5.41 -0.08
CA SER A 150 -16.52 6.38 -1.09
C SER A 150 -18.05 6.45 -1.20
N PRO A 151 -18.63 7.52 -1.79
CA PRO A 151 -20.04 7.57 -2.14
C PRO A 151 -20.42 6.60 -3.28
N HIS A 152 -19.43 5.96 -3.92
CA HIS A 152 -19.61 5.08 -5.08
C HIS A 152 -19.75 3.60 -4.70
N GLU A 153 -19.79 3.26 -3.40
CA GLU A 153 -19.95 1.88 -2.93
C GLU A 153 -21.12 1.16 -3.61
N LYS A 154 -22.28 1.81 -3.72
CA LYS A 154 -23.48 1.25 -4.38
C LYS A 154 -23.24 0.82 -5.82
N HIS A 155 -22.36 1.51 -6.56
CA HIS A 155 -22.02 1.20 -7.96
C HIS A 155 -21.21 -0.10 -8.11
N PHE A 156 -20.46 -0.46 -7.07
CA PHE A 156 -19.57 -1.63 -7.06
C PHE A 156 -20.04 -2.76 -6.13
N HIS A 157 -21.03 -2.51 -5.26
CA HIS A 157 -21.46 -3.42 -4.20
C HIS A 157 -21.66 -4.85 -4.69
N ALA A 158 -22.50 -5.05 -5.72
CA ALA A 158 -22.79 -6.38 -6.25
C ALA A 158 -21.54 -7.10 -6.79
N ARG A 159 -20.61 -6.37 -7.43
CA ARG A 159 -19.35 -6.93 -7.94
C ARG A 159 -18.41 -7.31 -6.81
N ILE A 160 -18.36 -6.51 -5.74
CA ILE A 160 -17.59 -6.83 -4.53
C ILE A 160 -18.13 -8.11 -3.88
N VAL A 161 -19.43 -8.18 -3.61
CA VAL A 161 -20.08 -9.35 -2.99
C VAL A 161 -19.84 -10.62 -3.82
N ALA A 162 -19.94 -10.53 -5.14
CA ALA A 162 -19.68 -11.66 -6.04
C ALA A 162 -18.21 -12.14 -6.00
N LEU A 163 -17.26 -11.27 -5.69
CA LEU A 163 -15.85 -11.62 -5.55
C LEU A 163 -15.49 -12.20 -4.19
N GLU A 164 -16.23 -11.92 -3.11
CA GLU A 164 -15.86 -12.32 -1.75
C GLU A 164 -15.53 -13.82 -1.60
N PRO A 165 -16.32 -14.77 -2.14
CA PRO A 165 -15.97 -16.20 -2.07
C PRO A 165 -14.65 -16.53 -2.78
N LYS A 166 -14.34 -15.83 -3.88
CA LYS A 166 -13.09 -16.00 -4.63
C LYS A 166 -11.92 -15.44 -3.83
N ILE A 167 -12.09 -14.27 -3.20
CA ILE A 167 -11.06 -13.65 -2.33
C ILE A 167 -10.80 -14.54 -1.11
N ARG A 168 -11.84 -15.11 -0.47
CA ARG A 168 -11.66 -16.05 0.65
C ARG A 168 -10.80 -17.26 0.26
N ARG A 169 -11.07 -17.88 -0.89
CA ARG A 169 -10.23 -18.98 -1.39
C ARG A 169 -8.80 -18.54 -1.69
N ALA A 170 -8.62 -17.36 -2.30
CA ALA A 170 -7.29 -16.83 -2.58
C ALA A 170 -6.50 -16.54 -1.30
N MET A 171 -7.13 -15.99 -0.27
CA MET A 171 -6.50 -15.76 1.02
C MET A 171 -6.24 -17.06 1.78
N ALA A 172 -7.11 -18.07 1.66
CA ALA A 172 -6.85 -19.40 2.20
C ALA A 172 -5.61 -20.05 1.55
N PHE A 173 -5.46 -19.94 0.22
CA PHE A 173 -4.26 -20.36 -0.49
C PHE A 173 -3.01 -19.63 0.03
N VAL A 174 -3.05 -18.30 0.13
CA VAL A 174 -1.93 -17.51 0.66
C VAL A 174 -1.60 -17.90 2.11
N ALA A 175 -2.61 -18.12 2.95
CA ALA A 175 -2.45 -18.55 4.34
C ALA A 175 -1.81 -19.94 4.43
N SER A 176 -2.16 -20.87 3.53
CA SER A 176 -1.55 -22.21 3.50
C SER A 176 -0.04 -22.19 3.22
N GLY A 177 0.46 -21.12 2.59
CA GLY A 177 1.89 -20.92 2.33
C GLY A 177 2.56 -19.92 3.25
N TYR A 178 1.98 -19.60 4.40
CA TYR A 178 2.51 -18.63 5.37
C TYR A 178 4.00 -18.85 5.67
N ASP A 179 4.41 -20.10 5.92
CA ASP A 179 5.80 -20.43 6.25
C ASP A 179 6.79 -20.10 5.12
N THR A 180 6.31 -20.09 3.87
CA THR A 180 7.12 -19.71 2.72
C THR A 180 7.34 -18.20 2.63
N ILE A 181 6.47 -17.38 3.23
CA ILE A 181 6.53 -15.92 3.11
C ILE A 181 7.80 -15.39 3.77
N ILE A 182 8.02 -15.72 5.04
CA ILE A 182 9.22 -15.27 5.77
C ILE A 182 10.46 -15.95 5.20
N ALA A 183 10.41 -17.27 4.98
CA ALA A 183 11.55 -18.03 4.46
C ALA A 183 12.06 -17.49 3.13
N ASN A 184 11.15 -17.19 2.19
CA ASN A 184 11.52 -16.71 0.86
C ASN A 184 11.77 -15.20 0.83
N SER A 185 11.19 -14.41 1.74
CA SER A 185 11.21 -12.94 1.66
C SER A 185 12.04 -12.24 2.73
N THR A 186 12.71 -12.95 3.65
CA THR A 186 13.52 -12.31 4.72
C THR A 186 14.66 -11.41 4.18
N HIS A 187 15.10 -11.67 2.94
CA HIS A 187 16.08 -10.86 2.24
C HIS A 187 15.47 -9.60 1.59
N ALA A 188 14.16 -9.40 1.63
CA ALA A 188 13.43 -8.32 1.00
C ALA A 188 12.22 -7.92 1.86
N VAL A 189 12.46 -7.09 2.88
CA VAL A 189 11.45 -6.74 3.90
C VAL A 189 10.22 -6.09 3.29
N ASN A 190 10.38 -5.37 2.19
CA ASN A 190 9.26 -4.80 1.45
C ASN A 190 8.21 -5.86 1.06
N ARG A 191 8.63 -7.08 0.71
CA ARG A 191 7.72 -8.18 0.35
C ARG A 191 6.94 -8.73 1.54
N ILE A 192 7.55 -8.75 2.72
CA ILE A 192 6.87 -9.15 3.98
C ILE A 192 5.77 -8.14 4.30
N ILE A 193 6.04 -6.84 4.13
CA ILE A 193 5.04 -5.79 4.34
C ILE A 193 3.94 -5.86 3.28
N ILE A 194 4.24 -6.20 2.02
CA ILE A 194 3.21 -6.42 1.00
C ILE A 194 2.30 -7.60 1.38
N ALA A 195 2.86 -8.71 1.86
CA ALA A 195 2.07 -9.82 2.37
C ALA A 195 1.20 -9.40 3.57
N ALA A 196 1.77 -8.65 4.52
CA ALA A 196 1.01 -8.10 5.65
C ALA A 196 -0.16 -7.22 5.17
N LYS A 197 0.06 -6.37 4.16
CA LYS A 197 -0.99 -5.55 3.55
C LYS A 197 -2.08 -6.41 2.91
N ALA A 198 -1.73 -7.49 2.21
CA ALA A 198 -2.72 -8.44 1.67
C ALA A 198 -3.59 -9.05 2.78
N PHE A 199 -2.96 -9.64 3.80
CA PHE A 199 -3.65 -10.22 4.95
C PHE A 199 -4.54 -9.21 5.67
N GLY A 200 -4.02 -8.00 5.94
CA GLY A 200 -4.72 -7.00 6.72
C GLY A 200 -5.91 -6.42 5.96
N LEU A 201 -5.69 -5.95 4.73
CA LEU A 201 -6.75 -5.29 3.96
C LEU A 201 -7.80 -6.29 3.46
N CYS A 202 -7.42 -7.51 3.05
CA CYS A 202 -8.40 -8.53 2.72
C CYS A 202 -9.12 -9.05 3.98
N GLY A 203 -8.43 -9.15 5.12
CA GLY A 203 -9.05 -9.49 6.39
C GLY A 203 -10.13 -8.49 6.80
N LEU A 204 -9.84 -7.19 6.72
CA LEU A 204 -10.84 -6.14 6.95
C LEU A 204 -11.98 -6.19 5.91
N ALA A 205 -11.66 -6.42 4.63
CA ALA A 205 -12.66 -6.49 3.58
C ALA A 205 -13.60 -7.71 3.73
N LEU A 206 -13.10 -8.82 4.28
CA LEU A 206 -13.85 -10.07 4.45
C LEU A 206 -14.40 -10.26 5.86
N HIS A 207 -14.14 -9.33 6.78
CA HIS A 207 -14.43 -9.45 8.20
C HIS A 207 -13.82 -10.73 8.82
N ASP A 208 -12.53 -10.96 8.53
CA ASP A 208 -11.77 -12.13 8.96
C ASP A 208 -10.61 -11.72 9.89
N ASP A 209 -10.84 -11.88 11.20
CA ASP A 209 -9.89 -11.49 12.25
C ASP A 209 -8.62 -12.35 12.27
N GLN A 210 -8.65 -13.57 11.72
CA GLN A 210 -7.46 -14.41 11.63
C GLN A 210 -6.49 -13.86 10.58
N LEU A 211 -7.00 -13.36 9.45
CA LEU A 211 -6.18 -12.67 8.45
C LEU A 211 -5.60 -11.37 9.04
N VAL A 212 -6.40 -10.59 9.78
CA VAL A 212 -5.92 -9.38 10.47
C VAL A 212 -4.81 -9.71 11.47
N THR A 213 -4.98 -10.75 12.28
CA THR A 213 -3.96 -11.21 13.23
C THR A 213 -2.67 -11.64 12.52
N THR A 214 -2.79 -12.27 11.35
CA THR A 214 -1.65 -12.66 10.52
C THR A 214 -0.89 -11.44 9.98
N ALA A 215 -1.61 -10.41 9.55
CA ALA A 215 -1.00 -9.14 9.14
C ALA A 215 -0.15 -8.53 10.25
N ARG A 216 -0.66 -8.50 11.49
CA ARG A 216 0.07 -7.98 12.66
C ARG A 216 1.36 -8.74 12.93
N ARG A 217 1.33 -10.07 12.84
CA ARG A 217 2.52 -10.92 12.99
C ARG A 217 3.59 -10.62 11.94
N LEU A 218 3.19 -10.43 10.68
CA LEU A 218 4.10 -10.08 9.59
C LEU A 218 4.69 -8.67 9.77
N ILE A 219 3.90 -7.69 10.22
CA ILE A 219 4.41 -6.35 10.56
C ILE A 219 5.40 -6.41 11.72
N ALA A 220 5.07 -7.13 12.79
CA ALA A 220 5.98 -7.32 13.92
C ALA A 220 7.31 -7.92 13.46
N HIS A 221 7.27 -8.95 12.60
CA HIS A 221 8.48 -9.51 12.00
C HIS A 221 9.25 -8.47 11.17
N ALA A 222 8.59 -7.75 10.26
CA ALA A 222 9.22 -6.74 9.43
C ALA A 222 9.94 -5.66 10.26
N LEU A 223 9.38 -5.26 11.41
CA LEU A 223 9.99 -4.28 12.31
C LEU A 223 11.32 -4.77 12.93
N THR A 224 11.51 -6.08 13.08
CA THR A 224 12.79 -6.68 13.53
C THR A 224 13.88 -6.65 12.45
N ARG A 225 13.50 -6.33 11.21
CA ARG A 225 14.41 -6.32 10.04
C ARG A 225 14.85 -4.92 9.66
N ARG A 226 14.79 -3.99 10.61
CA ARG A 226 15.31 -2.63 10.45
C ARG A 226 16.72 -2.52 11.01
N ASP A 227 17.50 -1.61 10.48
CA ASP A 227 18.77 -1.22 11.12
C ASP A 227 18.56 -0.17 12.24
N GLN A 228 19.67 0.24 12.85
CA GLN A 228 19.67 1.24 13.91
C GLN A 228 19.16 2.61 13.44
N GLU A 229 19.22 2.94 12.15
CA GLU A 229 18.67 4.18 11.59
C GLU A 229 17.21 4.03 11.16
N GLY A 230 16.60 2.87 11.40
CA GLY A 230 15.18 2.61 11.11
C GLY A 230 14.90 2.18 9.67
N VAL A 231 15.92 1.92 8.86
CA VAL A 231 15.79 1.52 7.45
C VAL A 231 15.38 0.07 7.36
N PHE A 232 14.37 -0.25 6.54
CA PHE A 232 14.00 -1.63 6.24
C PHE A 232 15.06 -2.27 5.31
N ILE A 233 15.67 -3.36 5.77
CA ILE A 233 16.84 -3.97 5.11
C ILE A 233 16.47 -4.79 3.86
N GLU A 234 17.26 -4.63 2.81
CA GLU A 234 17.05 -5.17 1.48
C GLU A 234 18.35 -5.82 0.99
N LYS A 235 18.32 -7.14 0.77
CA LYS A 235 19.49 -7.99 0.48
C LYS A 235 20.70 -7.70 1.36
N GLY A 236 20.46 -7.57 2.67
CA GLY A 236 21.50 -7.35 3.68
C GLY A 236 22.04 -5.91 3.76
N GLY A 237 21.48 -4.96 3.01
CA GLY A 237 21.85 -3.55 3.12
C GLY A 237 20.67 -2.61 2.86
N ARG A 238 20.97 -1.37 2.51
CA ARG A 238 19.96 -0.32 2.32
C ARG A 238 19.54 -0.21 0.87
N ASP A 239 18.32 0.24 0.64
CA ASP A 239 17.82 0.55 -0.69
C ASP A 239 16.77 1.66 -0.61
N SER A 240 17.09 2.83 -1.17
CA SER A 240 16.22 4.01 -1.10
C SER A 240 14.86 3.80 -1.77
N SER A 241 14.76 2.94 -2.80
CA SER A 241 13.46 2.61 -3.41
C SER A 241 12.65 1.69 -2.52
N TYR A 242 13.23 0.59 -2.05
CA TYR A 242 12.48 -0.42 -1.31
C TYR A 242 12.20 -0.05 0.16
N ASN A 243 13.00 0.84 0.75
CA ASN A 243 12.62 1.48 2.02
C ASN A 243 11.35 2.32 1.84
N ALA A 244 11.27 3.14 0.78
CA ALA A 244 10.06 3.89 0.47
C ALA A 244 8.85 2.99 0.16
N VAL A 245 9.05 1.86 -0.51
CA VAL A 245 8.00 0.84 -0.73
C VAL A 245 7.49 0.27 0.59
N SER A 246 8.39 -0.03 1.53
CA SER A 246 8.05 -0.51 2.87
C SER A 246 7.25 0.52 3.66
N ILE A 247 7.68 1.79 3.62
CA ILE A 247 6.97 2.94 4.22
C ILE A 247 5.57 3.08 3.60
N LEU A 248 5.48 3.11 2.27
CA LEU A 248 4.22 3.25 1.53
C LEU A 248 3.21 2.17 1.89
N PHE A 249 3.59 0.90 1.80
CA PHE A 249 2.64 -0.18 1.99
C PHE A 249 2.27 -0.39 3.46
N GLY A 250 3.22 -0.21 4.39
CA GLY A 250 2.91 -0.27 5.80
C GLY A 250 2.02 0.89 6.26
N GLN A 251 2.27 2.14 5.80
CA GLN A 251 1.40 3.26 6.15
C GLN A 251 0.01 3.14 5.48
N THR A 252 -0.06 2.60 4.26
CA THR A 252 -1.35 2.31 3.61
C THR A 252 -2.15 1.32 4.44
N LEU A 253 -1.52 0.27 4.98
CA LEU A 253 -2.18 -0.64 5.91
C LEU A 253 -2.60 0.08 7.20
N ALA A 254 -1.73 0.94 7.75
CA ALA A 254 -1.99 1.68 9.00
C ALA A 254 -3.21 2.64 8.91
N LEU A 255 -3.55 3.13 7.70
CA LEU A 255 -4.76 3.92 7.48
C LEU A 255 -6.06 3.16 7.77
N HIS A 256 -6.05 1.83 7.66
CA HIS A 256 -7.24 0.98 7.87
C HIS A 256 -7.14 0.12 9.12
N LEU A 257 -5.93 -0.22 9.53
CA LEU A 257 -5.64 -1.11 10.66
C LEU A 257 -4.68 -0.40 11.62
N PRO A 258 -5.08 -0.06 12.86
CA PRO A 258 -4.16 0.58 13.82
C PRO A 258 -2.92 -0.27 14.03
N LEU A 259 -1.72 0.29 13.86
CA LEU A 259 -0.44 -0.42 13.93
C LEU A 259 0.57 0.41 14.73
N PRO A 260 0.37 0.58 16.05
CA PRO A 260 1.09 1.57 16.84
C PRO A 260 2.61 1.41 16.78
N ASP A 261 3.13 0.18 16.81
CA ASP A 261 4.57 -0.07 16.73
C ASP A 261 5.16 0.30 15.36
N PHE A 262 4.39 0.11 14.28
CA PHE A 262 4.80 0.52 12.94
C PHE A 262 4.71 2.04 12.79
N GLU A 263 3.62 2.64 13.28
CA GLU A 263 3.43 4.09 13.26
C GLU A 263 4.53 4.81 14.07
N ALA A 264 4.94 4.26 15.22
CA ALA A 264 6.06 4.76 16.00
C ALA A 264 7.42 4.59 15.30
N ALA A 265 7.55 3.60 14.42
CA ALA A 265 8.75 3.37 13.64
C ALA A 265 8.90 4.30 12.42
N LEU A 266 7.79 4.82 11.88
CA LEU A 266 7.76 5.59 10.64
C LEU A 266 8.64 6.85 10.65
N PRO A 267 8.63 7.71 11.69
CA PRO A 267 9.42 8.95 11.66
C PRO A 267 10.91 8.72 11.38
N LYS A 268 11.48 7.66 11.94
CA LYS A 268 12.91 7.34 11.74
C LYS A 268 13.19 6.84 10.32
N ALA A 269 12.33 5.95 9.80
CA ALA A 269 12.45 5.44 8.44
C ALA A 269 12.29 6.54 7.38
N VAL A 270 11.36 7.48 7.60
CA VAL A 270 11.15 8.64 6.73
C VAL A 270 12.30 9.63 6.85
N ALA A 271 12.79 9.93 8.07
CA ALA A 271 13.93 10.82 8.26
C ALA A 271 15.15 10.33 7.46
N TRP A 272 15.46 9.04 7.50
CA TRP A 272 16.51 8.47 6.65
C TRP A 272 16.17 8.59 5.15
N GLN A 273 14.94 8.29 4.74
CA GLN A 273 14.54 8.42 3.33
C GLN A 273 14.79 9.83 2.78
N LEU A 274 14.52 10.86 3.59
CA LEU A 274 14.72 12.27 3.21
C LEU A 274 16.20 12.60 2.96
N THR A 275 17.16 11.96 3.64
CA THR A 275 18.60 12.19 3.42
C THR A 275 19.08 11.64 2.08
N THR A 276 18.34 10.69 1.49
CA THR A 276 18.64 10.14 0.17
C THR A 276 18.12 11.02 -0.97
N ILE A 277 17.49 12.16 -0.69
CA ILE A 277 16.90 13.03 -1.72
C ILE A 277 17.75 14.28 -1.85
N ARG A 278 18.34 14.45 -3.04
CA ARG A 278 19.18 15.60 -3.36
C ARG A 278 18.34 16.87 -3.46
N ALA A 279 19.02 18.02 -3.43
CA ALA A 279 18.37 19.33 -3.52
C ALA A 279 17.49 19.49 -4.78
N ASN A 280 17.88 18.88 -5.90
CA ASN A 280 17.13 18.88 -7.16
C ASN A 280 15.97 17.86 -7.21
N GLY A 281 15.76 17.05 -6.18
CA GLY A 281 14.74 15.99 -6.14
C GLY A 281 15.19 14.64 -6.69
N GLU A 282 16.42 14.52 -7.19
CA GLU A 282 17.00 13.23 -7.56
C GLU A 282 17.18 12.34 -6.32
N VAL A 283 16.86 11.05 -6.46
CA VAL A 283 17.10 10.06 -5.42
C VAL A 283 18.53 9.54 -5.54
N ASP A 284 19.31 9.70 -4.48
CA ASP A 284 20.63 9.11 -4.35
C ASP A 284 20.50 7.59 -4.19
N VAL A 285 21.21 6.88 -5.04
CA VAL A 285 21.29 5.41 -5.06
C VAL A 285 22.64 4.91 -4.57
N SER A 286 23.52 5.79 -4.11
CA SER A 286 24.80 5.43 -3.53
C SER A 286 24.58 4.54 -2.31
N GLY A 287 25.11 3.32 -2.39
CA GLY A 287 24.92 2.30 -1.35
C GLY A 287 23.64 1.47 -1.49
N ASN A 288 22.81 1.69 -2.51
CA ASN A 288 21.69 0.79 -2.79
C ASN A 288 22.18 -0.62 -3.10
N THR A 289 21.52 -1.62 -2.52
CA THR A 289 21.85 -3.03 -2.76
C THR A 289 21.13 -3.61 -3.97
N ARG A 290 20.02 -3.01 -4.43
CA ARG A 290 19.16 -3.60 -5.47
C ARG A 290 18.83 -2.65 -6.62
N THR A 291 18.22 -1.51 -6.35
CA THR A 291 17.62 -0.62 -7.37
C THR A 291 18.53 0.53 -7.79
N GLY A 292 18.44 0.93 -9.06
CA GLY A 292 19.21 2.06 -9.60
C GLY A 292 20.71 1.79 -9.81
N VAL A 293 21.16 0.56 -9.54
CA VAL A 293 22.58 0.15 -9.58
C VAL A 293 22.84 -1.08 -10.47
N GLY A 294 21.88 -1.45 -11.33
CA GLY A 294 22.03 -2.57 -12.28
C GLY A 294 22.01 -3.98 -11.68
N LYS A 295 21.84 -4.12 -10.36
CA LYS A 295 21.92 -5.41 -9.63
C LYS A 295 20.63 -6.22 -9.66
N GLU A 296 19.51 -5.61 -9.99
CA GLU A 296 18.22 -6.30 -10.14
C GLU A 296 17.68 -6.09 -11.56
N LYS A 297 17.17 -7.16 -12.17
CA LYS A 297 16.61 -7.14 -13.52
C LYS A 297 15.09 -7.26 -13.49
N SER A 298 14.43 -6.70 -14.49
CA SER A 298 13.01 -6.85 -14.76
C SER A 298 12.72 -8.25 -15.34
N TYR A 299 11.45 -8.54 -15.62
CA TYR A 299 11.06 -9.79 -16.29
C TYR A 299 11.56 -9.87 -17.73
N PHE A 300 11.98 -8.74 -18.30
CA PHE A 300 12.52 -8.63 -19.66
C PHE A 300 14.04 -8.41 -19.66
N GLY A 301 14.71 -8.56 -18.51
CA GLY A 301 16.17 -8.41 -18.40
C GLY A 301 16.66 -6.98 -18.19
N ASP A 302 15.78 -5.98 -18.37
CA ASP A 302 16.09 -4.56 -18.14
C ASP A 302 16.54 -4.31 -16.69
N PRO A 303 17.57 -3.49 -16.43
CA PRO A 303 17.89 -3.05 -15.08
C PRO A 303 16.68 -2.39 -14.39
N LYS A 304 16.43 -2.75 -13.13
CA LYS A 304 15.43 -2.07 -12.30
C LYS A 304 15.94 -0.69 -11.90
N ASN A 305 15.20 0.32 -12.32
CA ASN A 305 15.41 1.71 -11.95
C ASN A 305 14.81 2.03 -10.58
N VAL A 306 15.03 3.26 -10.13
CA VAL A 306 14.44 3.80 -8.90
C VAL A 306 12.91 3.87 -9.04
N ASN A 307 12.21 3.46 -7.99
CA ASN A 307 10.75 3.51 -7.92
C ASN A 307 10.26 4.90 -7.51
N TYR A 308 10.47 5.90 -8.36
CA TYR A 308 10.10 7.30 -8.08
C TYR A 308 8.62 7.46 -7.71
N GLY A 309 7.72 6.75 -8.39
CA GLY A 309 6.28 6.80 -8.09
C GLY A 309 5.96 6.37 -6.67
N GLU A 310 6.52 5.26 -6.19
CA GLU A 310 6.37 4.80 -4.81
C GLU A 310 7.03 5.74 -3.79
N ILE A 311 8.18 6.34 -4.12
CA ILE A 311 8.84 7.34 -3.25
C ILE A 311 7.95 8.56 -3.07
N VAL A 312 7.45 9.14 -4.16
CA VAL A 312 6.57 10.31 -4.08
C VAL A 312 5.29 9.97 -3.32
N GLN A 313 4.69 8.79 -3.55
CA GLN A 313 3.51 8.36 -2.78
C GLN A 313 3.81 8.22 -1.30
N ALA A 314 4.93 7.57 -0.94
CA ALA A 314 5.31 7.35 0.45
C ALA A 314 5.42 8.67 1.22
N LEU A 315 6.12 9.65 0.64
CA LEU A 315 6.31 10.97 1.26
C LEU A 315 5.04 11.80 1.25
N THR A 316 4.26 11.77 0.16
CA THR A 316 3.00 12.51 0.07
C THR A 316 2.01 12.04 1.14
N LEU A 317 1.82 10.72 1.29
CA LEU A 317 0.94 10.16 2.31
C LEU A 317 1.43 10.49 3.72
N TYR A 318 2.73 10.31 3.99
CA TYR A 318 3.28 10.62 5.30
C TYR A 318 3.09 12.09 5.67
N GLY A 319 3.40 13.00 4.73
CA GLY A 319 3.26 14.43 4.94
C GLY A 319 1.82 14.89 5.13
N LEU A 320 0.85 14.29 4.43
CA LEU A 320 -0.57 14.59 4.62
C LEU A 320 -1.11 14.09 5.96
N VAL A 321 -0.76 12.86 6.36
CA VAL A 321 -1.20 12.24 7.62
C VAL A 321 -0.60 12.95 8.83
N ASN A 322 0.68 13.29 8.79
CA ASN A 322 1.42 13.88 9.91
C ASN A 322 1.48 15.41 9.87
N HIS A 323 0.82 16.05 8.89
CA HIS A 323 0.90 17.49 8.65
C HIS A 323 2.33 18.02 8.49
N ASP A 324 3.24 17.20 7.96
CA ASP A 324 4.64 17.51 7.77
C ASP A 324 4.87 18.21 6.42
N LYS A 325 4.94 19.54 6.48
CA LYS A 325 5.19 20.40 5.31
C LYS A 325 6.57 20.17 4.67
N ALA A 326 7.59 19.79 5.44
CA ALA A 326 8.94 19.58 4.92
C ALA A 326 9.00 18.29 4.10
N THR A 327 8.33 17.23 4.57
CA THR A 327 8.17 15.99 3.82
C THR A 327 7.34 16.21 2.55
N LEU A 328 6.24 16.98 2.62
CA LEU A 328 5.45 17.34 1.42
C LEU A 328 6.28 18.11 0.39
N ALA A 329 7.02 19.14 0.81
CA ALA A 329 7.89 19.90 -0.08
C ALA A 329 8.97 19.02 -0.72
N THR A 330 9.45 18.01 0.00
CA THR A 330 10.40 17.03 -0.55
C THR A 330 9.74 16.09 -1.56
N ALA A 331 8.52 15.61 -1.28
CA ALA A 331 7.73 14.84 -2.24
C ALA A 331 7.51 15.61 -3.55
N ASP A 332 7.28 16.92 -3.46
CA ASP A 332 7.08 17.80 -4.61
C ASP A 332 8.35 17.93 -5.46
N ARG A 333 9.52 18.09 -4.82
CA ARG A 333 10.81 18.11 -5.54
C ARG A 333 11.09 16.80 -6.27
N VAL A 334 10.88 15.66 -5.60
CA VAL A 334 11.06 14.33 -6.22
C VAL A 334 10.08 14.14 -7.39
N TYR A 335 8.83 14.57 -7.22
CA TYR A 335 7.83 14.51 -8.29
C TYR A 335 8.24 15.34 -9.51
N ALA A 336 8.67 16.59 -9.30
CA ALA A 336 9.15 17.45 -10.38
C ALA A 336 10.34 16.83 -11.14
N PHE A 337 11.36 16.35 -10.41
CA PHE A 337 12.50 15.65 -11.01
C PHE A 337 12.06 14.43 -11.83
N TRP A 338 11.19 13.59 -11.26
CA TRP A 338 10.68 12.39 -11.92
C TRP A 338 9.97 12.74 -13.23
N ARG A 339 9.10 13.76 -13.21
CA ARG A 339 8.34 14.21 -14.39
C ARG A 339 9.24 14.75 -15.50
N GLU A 340 10.22 15.57 -15.16
CA GLU A 340 11.07 16.24 -16.15
C GLU A 340 12.13 15.33 -16.77
N ARG A 341 12.72 14.43 -15.97
CA ARG A 341 13.98 13.75 -16.36
C ARG A 341 13.84 12.27 -16.61
N VAL A 342 12.84 11.63 -16.00
CA VAL A 342 12.74 10.16 -16.00
C VAL A 342 11.46 9.68 -16.69
N ALA A 343 10.35 10.41 -16.54
CA ALA A 343 9.11 10.09 -17.25
C ALA A 343 9.14 10.58 -18.72
N ALA A 344 9.83 11.69 -19.00
CA ALA A 344 9.93 12.26 -20.35
C ALA A 344 10.82 11.44 -21.32
N THR A 345 11.60 10.48 -20.80
CA THR A 345 12.56 9.66 -21.57
C THR A 345 12.03 8.26 -21.91
N LYS A 346 10.75 7.99 -21.64
CA LYS A 346 10.07 6.72 -21.96
C LYS A 346 8.88 6.97 -22.87
#